data_AF-A0A4Q9KJ08-F1
#
_entry.id   AF-A0A4Q9KJ08-F1
#
_cell.length_a   1.000
_cell.length_b   1.000
_cell.length_c   1.000
_cell.angle_alpha   90.00
_cell.angle_beta   90.00
_cell.angle_gamma   90.00
#
_symmetry.space_group_name_H-M   'P 1'
#
loop_
_entity.id
_entity.type
_entity.pdbx_description
1 polymer ?
#
loop_
_entity_poly.entity_id
_entity_poly.type
_entity_poly.pdbx_seq_one_letter_code
_entity_poly.pdbx_strand_id
1 'polypeptide(L)' 'MITVRAIRKLLQRLGPPVATPEASTNRLGAWYATVLPWRPQQVALFVSERTLLPVVLPLAPADTI' A
#
# COMPACT_ATOMS: atom_id res chain seq x y z
N MET A 1 9.99 -11.33 -3.31
CA MET A 1 8.65 -10.77 -3.54
C MET A 1 8.21 -9.95 -2.32
N ILE A 2 7.42 -8.90 -2.50
CA ILE A 2 6.89 -8.06 -1.40
C ILE A 2 5.37 -8.16 -1.42
N THR A 3 4.79 -8.48 -0.27
CA THR A 3 3.33 -8.55 -0.10
C THR A 3 2.82 -7.29 0.55
N VAL A 4 1.88 -6.60 -0.12
CA VAL A 4 1.23 -5.38 0.40
C VAL A 4 -0.23 -5.69 0.69
N ARG A 5 -0.62 -5.54 1.95
CA ARG A 5 -1.99 -5.66 2.46
C ARG A 5 -2.61 -4.28 2.48
N ALA A 6 -3.35 -3.94 1.43
CA ALA A 6 -4.00 -2.65 1.30
C ALA A 6 -5.45 -2.68 1.81
N ILE A 7 -5.93 -1.56 2.36
CA ILE A 7 -7.36 -1.39 2.66
C ILE A 7 -8.20 -1.33 1.38
N ARG A 8 -9.50 -1.63 1.49
CA ARG A 8 -10.43 -1.62 0.35
C ARG A 8 -10.39 -0.34 -0.49
N LYS A 9 -10.30 0.83 0.15
CA LYS A 9 -10.23 2.13 -0.53
C LYS A 9 -8.99 2.27 -1.42
N LEU A 10 -7.86 1.70 -1.00
CA LEU A 10 -6.63 1.69 -1.79
C LEU A 10 -6.69 0.62 -2.88
N LEU A 11 -7.24 -0.56 -2.59
CA LEU A 11 -7.47 -1.62 -3.59
C LEU A 11 -8.37 -1.16 -4.74
N GLN A 12 -9.42 -0.37 -4.46
CA GLN A 12 -10.26 0.24 -5.50
C GLN A 12 -9.48 1.07 -6.52
N ARG A 13 -8.29 1.58 -6.15
CA ARG A 13 -7.41 2.35 -7.04
C ARG A 13 -6.33 1.49 -7.72
N LEU A 14 -5.93 0.37 -7.12
CA LEU A 14 -4.84 -0.49 -7.59
C LEU A 14 -5.32 -1.68 -8.42
N GLY A 15 -6.59 -2.06 -8.28
CA GLY A 15 -7.17 -3.24 -8.92
C GLY A 15 -7.45 -4.39 -7.93
N PRO A 16 -7.94 -5.53 -8.45
CA PRO A 16 -8.34 -6.66 -7.62
C PRO A 16 -7.15 -7.26 -6.85
N PRO A 17 -7.35 -7.71 -5.59
CA PRO A 17 -6.29 -8.36 -4.82
C PRO A 17 -5.95 -9.75 -5.40
N VAL A 18 -4.73 -10.20 -5.12
CA VAL A 18 -4.29 -11.57 -5.45
C VAL A 18 -4.96 -12.56 -4.49
N ALA A 19 -5.52 -13.65 -5.02
CA ALA A 19 -6.30 -14.65 -4.27
C ALA A 19 -5.47 -15.39 -3.21
N THR A 20 -4.20 -15.68 -3.51
CA THR A 20 -3.27 -16.33 -2.57
C THR A 20 -2.01 -15.47 -2.45
N PRO A 21 -1.95 -14.58 -1.46
CA PRO A 21 -0.75 -13.77 -1.27
C PRO A 21 0.38 -14.67 -0.76
N GLU A 22 1.50 -14.70 -1.47
CA GLU A 22 2.69 -15.39 -0.99
C GLU A 22 3.30 -14.66 0.22
N ALA A 23 4.15 -15.36 0.97
CA ALA A 23 4.88 -14.77 2.07
C ALA A 23 5.90 -13.73 1.54
N SER A 24 5.95 -12.56 2.18
CA SER A 24 6.96 -11.56 1.84
C SER A 24 8.35 -12.09 2.18
N THR A 25 9.25 -12.12 1.18
CA THR A 25 10.62 -12.58 1.36
C THR A 25 11.57 -11.47 1.82
N ASN A 26 11.05 -10.26 2.06
CA ASN A 26 11.83 -9.11 2.52
C ASN A 26 12.09 -9.19 4.04
N ARG A 27 13.27 -8.73 4.48
CA ARG A 27 13.66 -8.60 5.90
C ARG A 27 12.61 -7.85 6.74
N LEU A 28 11.93 -6.86 6.16
CA LEU A 28 10.90 -6.05 6.82
C LEU A 28 9.51 -6.71 6.88
N GLY A 29 9.34 -7.90 6.29
CA GLY A 29 8.07 -8.63 6.27
C GLY A 29 7.08 -8.10 5.24
N ALA A 30 5.79 -8.41 5.44
CA ALA A 30 4.73 -7.83 4.64
C ALA A 30 4.50 -6.36 5.05
N TRP A 31 3.75 -5.64 4.23
CA TRP A 31 3.45 -4.23 4.45
C TRP A 31 1.95 -4.03 4.53
N TYR A 32 1.50 -3.24 5.49
CA TYR A 32 0.14 -2.73 5.53
C TYR A 32 0.09 -1.37 4.85
N ALA A 33 -0.90 -1.15 3.98
CA ALA A 33 -1.00 0.08 3.21
C ALA A 33 -2.39 0.73 3.34
N THR A 34 -2.38 2.06 3.49
CA THR A 34 -3.58 2.89 3.49
C THR A 34 -3.39 4.15 2.67
N VAL A 35 -4.50 4.76 2.25
CA VAL A 35 -4.50 6.06 1.57
C VAL A 35 -4.87 7.16 2.54
N LEU A 36 -4.03 8.18 2.64
CA LEU A 36 -4.29 9.38 3.43
C LEU A 36 -4.78 10.49 2.49
N PRO A 37 -5.97 11.07 2.74
CA PRO A 37 -6.55 12.12 1.91
C PRO A 37 -5.93 13.50 2.21
N TRP A 38 -4.61 13.64 2.05
CA TRP A 38 -3.93 14.94 2.14
C TRP A 38 -4.15 15.71 0.82
N ARG A 39 -4.46 17.01 0.85
CA ARG A 39 -4.53 17.88 -0.34
C ARG A 39 -3.18 18.58 -0.60
N PRO A 40 -2.77 18.84 -1.85
CA PRO A 40 -3.45 18.56 -3.14
C PRO A 40 -3.20 17.15 -3.72
N GLN A 41 -2.22 16.40 -3.21
CA GLN A 41 -1.87 15.06 -3.68
C GLN A 41 -2.15 14.01 -2.60
N GLN A 42 -2.91 12.97 -2.94
CA GLN A 42 -3.14 11.84 -2.04
C GLN A 42 -1.81 11.13 -1.77
N VAL A 43 -1.60 10.69 -0.54
CA VAL A 43 -0.39 9.94 -0.18
C VAL A 43 -0.75 8.55 0.30
N ALA A 44 0.11 7.58 0.02
CA ALA A 44 0.00 6.24 0.54
C ALA A 44 0.93 6.10 1.75
N LEU A 45 0.39 5.59 2.86
CA LEU A 45 1.14 5.24 4.04
C LEU A 45 1.32 3.72 4.04
N PHE A 46 2.58 3.30 4.10
CA PHE A 46 3.00 1.92 4.24
C PHE A 46 3.61 1.72 5.62
N VAL A 47 3.21 0.66 6.30
CA VAL A 47 3.76 0.27 7.60
C VAL A 47 4.26 -1.16 7.50
N SER A 48 5.54 -1.36 7.77
CA SER A 48 6.12 -2.71 7.80
C SER A 48 5.53 -3.51 8.95
N GLU A 49 5.17 -4.76 8.70
CA GLU A 49 4.61 -5.64 9.73
C GLU A 49 5.60 -5.92 10.88
N ARG A 50 6.89 -6.10 10.57
CA ARG A 50 7.88 -6.52 11.57
C ARG A 50 8.44 -5.40 12.43
N THR A 51 8.71 -4.24 11.83
CA THR A 51 9.41 -3.13 12.50
C THR A 51 8.53 -1.92 12.74
N LEU A 52 7.26 -1.96 12.31
CA LEU A 52 6.32 -0.83 12.35
C LEU A 52 6.86 0.46 11.73
N LEU A 53 7.87 0.35 10.84
CA LEU A 53 8.47 1.48 10.16
C LEU A 53 7.44 2.11 9.21
N PRO A 54 7.08 3.39 9.40
CA PRO A 54 6.18 4.10 8.50
C PRO A 54 6.96 4.67 7.31
N VAL A 55 6.43 4.45 6.10
CA VAL A 55 6.93 5.02 4.85
C VAL A 55 5.77 5.70 4.14
N VAL A 56 5.93 6.99 3.84
CA VAL A 56 4.92 7.79 3.13
C VAL A 56 5.41 8.04 1.71
N LEU A 57 4.58 7.72 0.72
CA LEU A 57 4.89 7.91 -0.69
C LEU A 57 3.76 8.67 -1.39
N PRO A 58 4.08 9.54 -2.35
CA PRO A 58 3.05 10.17 -3.18
C PRO A 58 2.31 9.08 -3.95
N LEU A 59 0.98 9.10 -3.86
CA LEU A 59 0.15 8.21 -4.66
C LEU A 59 -0.16 8.95 -5.95
N ALA A 60 0.29 8.40 -7.09
CA ALA A 60 0.00 8.95 -8.40
C ALA A 60 -1.51 9.26 -8.52
N PRO A 61 -1.92 10.33 -9.24
CA PRO A 61 -3.32 10.54 -9.52
C PRO A 61 -3.91 9.26 -10.12
N ALA A 62 -5.09 8.82 -9.64
CA ALA A 62 -5.80 7.76 -10.35
C ALA A 62 -6.28 8.44 -11.63
N ASP A 63 -5.59 8.12 -12.73
CA ASP A 63 -5.67 8.71 -14.06
C ASP A 63 -6.70 9.83 -14.28
N THR A 64 -6.17 10.96 -14.75
CA THR A 64 -6.87 11.77 -15.75
C THR A 64 -7.15 10.85 -16.93
N ILE A 65 -8.43 10.50 -17.12
CA ILE A 65 -8.94 9.87 -18.34
C ILE A 65 -8.59 10.75 -19.54
#